data_AF-A0A2N1PIJ8-F1
#
_entry.id   AF-A0A2N1PIJ8-F1
#
_cell.length_a   1.000
_cell.length_b   1.000
_cell.length_c   1.000
_cell.angle_alpha   90.00
_cell.angle_beta   90.00
_cell.angle_gamma   90.00
#
_symmetry.space_group_name_H-M   'P 1'
#
loop_
_entity.id
_entity.type
_entity.pdbx_description
1 polymer ?
#
loop_
_entity_poly.entity_id
_entity_poly.type
_entity_poly.pdbx_seq_one_letter_code
_entity_poly.pdbx_strand_id
1 'polypeptide(L)'
;MKITSSLSDRNQADTAEFLEALRSYASESDFASFYMKYENSGSRQSQEISAYFQNVGLIPGMEKWLGVTIENPRVILAPLLRGKGGYGVPVNADGKIANYAIAGAQAVTGKDFYFGDAWSMHILVTHEIIHGVLANNYEELWRLLNQT
;
A
#
# COMPACT_ATOMS: atom_id res chain seq x y z
N MET A 1 -16.36 -14.27 36.23
CA MET A 1 -15.04 -14.75 35.78
C MET A 1 -14.54 -13.76 34.73
N LYS A 2 -13.60 -12.88 35.07
CA LYS A 2 -13.02 -11.89 34.15
C LYS A 2 -11.91 -12.58 33.34
N ILE A 3 -12.17 -12.85 32.07
CA ILE A 3 -11.17 -13.29 31.08
C ILE A 3 -11.03 -12.16 30.06
N THR A 4 -10.40 -11.05 30.45
CA THR A 4 -10.13 -9.96 29.49
C THR A 4 -8.81 -9.23 29.72
N SER A 5 -8.11 -9.45 30.83
CA SER A 5 -6.86 -8.72 31.11
C SER A 5 -5.58 -9.41 30.64
N SER A 6 -5.63 -10.65 30.13
CA SER A 6 -4.40 -11.41 29.79
C SER A 6 -4.01 -11.35 28.30
N LEU A 7 -4.92 -10.92 27.42
CA LEU A 7 -4.66 -10.82 25.97
C LEU A 7 -4.11 -9.45 25.56
N SER A 8 -4.52 -8.37 26.23
CA SER A 8 -3.97 -7.01 25.98
C SER A 8 -2.51 -6.92 26.39
N ASP A 9 -2.16 -7.54 27.51
CA ASP A 9 -0.84 -7.38 28.13
C ASP A 9 0.20 -8.27 27.44
N ARG A 10 -0.21 -9.45 26.94
CA ARG A 10 0.63 -10.29 26.06
C ARG A 10 0.90 -9.62 24.71
N ASN A 11 -0.13 -9.07 24.06
CA ASN A 11 0.03 -8.37 22.78
C ASN A 11 0.95 -7.14 22.89
N GLN A 12 0.97 -6.44 24.04
CA GLN A 12 1.88 -5.32 24.26
C GLN A 12 3.32 -5.77 24.50
N ALA A 13 3.53 -6.82 25.30
CA ALA A 13 4.86 -7.39 25.52
C ALA A 13 5.47 -7.92 24.21
N ASP A 14 4.67 -8.63 23.40
CA ASP A 14 5.08 -9.16 22.10
C ASP A 14 5.39 -8.03 21.10
N THR A 15 4.64 -6.92 21.15
CA THR A 15 4.91 -5.75 20.31
C THR A 15 6.20 -5.05 20.72
N ALA A 16 6.45 -4.87 22.02
CA ALA A 16 7.67 -4.24 22.51
C ALA A 16 8.92 -5.07 22.18
N GLU A 17 8.85 -6.39 22.36
CA GLU A 17 9.93 -7.31 22.00
C GLU A 17 10.19 -7.31 20.48
N PHE A 18 9.13 -7.32 19.67
CA PHE A 18 9.24 -7.20 18.23
C PHE A 18 9.88 -5.88 17.78
N LEU A 19 9.46 -4.75 18.36
CA LEU A 19 10.03 -3.43 18.05
C LEU A 19 11.50 -3.33 18.45
N GLU A 20 11.88 -3.94 19.59
CA GLU A 20 13.27 -3.98 20.04
C GLU A 20 14.13 -4.88 19.13
N ALA A 21 13.59 -6.01 18.68
CA ALA A 21 14.24 -6.88 17.69
C ALA A 21 14.42 -6.17 16.34
N LEU A 22 13.41 -5.44 15.87
CA LEU A 22 13.51 -4.60 14.66
C LEU A 22 14.57 -3.52 14.80
N ARG A 23 14.64 -2.85 15.96
CA ARG A 23 15.66 -1.82 16.23
C ARG A 23 17.05 -2.42 16.21
N SER A 24 17.25 -3.55 16.88
CA SER A 24 18.53 -4.26 16.90
C SER A 24 18.95 -4.67 15.49
N TYR A 25 18.04 -5.28 14.72
CA TYR A 25 18.28 -5.64 13.33
C TYR A 25 18.65 -4.44 12.46
N ALA A 26 17.94 -3.31 12.58
CA ALA A 26 18.23 -2.10 11.82
C ALA A 26 19.62 -1.53 12.16
N SER A 27 20.04 -1.63 13.43
CA SER A 27 21.37 -1.22 13.87
C SER A 27 22.47 -2.17 13.37
N GLU A 28 22.26 -3.48 13.49
CA GLU A 28 23.22 -4.51 13.09
C GLU A 28 23.45 -4.56 11.58
N SER A 29 22.40 -4.27 10.80
CA SER A 29 22.46 -4.24 9.33
C SER A 29 22.92 -2.90 8.76
N ASP A 30 23.17 -1.88 9.60
CA ASP A 30 23.41 -0.49 9.18
C ASP A 30 22.32 0.00 8.19
N PHE A 31 21.07 -0.33 8.49
CA PHE A 31 19.93 -0.08 7.61
C PHE A 31 19.78 1.39 7.26
N ALA A 32 20.09 2.29 8.21
CA ALA A 32 20.00 3.74 7.98
C ALA A 32 20.97 4.20 6.88
N SER A 33 22.24 3.79 6.93
CA SER A 33 23.22 4.15 5.91
C SER A 33 22.90 3.50 4.57
N PHE A 34 22.46 2.24 4.58
CA PHE A 34 21.96 1.57 3.39
C PHE A 34 20.78 2.34 2.76
N TYR A 35 19.79 2.73 3.56
CA TYR A 35 18.62 3.47 3.10
C TYR A 35 19.02 4.83 2.53
N MET A 36 19.79 5.64 3.25
CA MET A 36 20.25 6.96 2.78
C MET A 36 21.03 6.87 1.46
N LYS A 37 21.81 5.79 1.26
CA LYS A 37 22.56 5.58 0.02
C LYS A 37 21.66 5.37 -1.20
N TYR A 38 20.45 4.83 -1.02
CA TYR A 38 19.56 4.42 -2.12
C TYR A 38 18.17 5.08 -2.06
N GLU A 39 17.90 5.99 -1.14
CA GLU A 39 16.56 6.60 -0.93
C GLU A 39 16.00 7.28 -2.20
N ASN A 40 16.88 7.80 -3.05
CA ASN A 40 16.51 8.47 -4.29
C ASN A 40 16.42 7.52 -5.49
N SER A 41 16.82 6.25 -5.33
CA SER A 41 16.73 5.24 -6.39
C SER A 41 15.25 4.95 -6.72
N GLY A 42 14.83 5.30 -7.93
CA GLY A 42 13.45 5.11 -8.40
C GLY A 42 12.49 6.28 -8.14
N SER A 43 12.92 7.35 -7.45
CA SER A 43 12.08 8.52 -7.14
C SER A 43 11.42 9.17 -8.37
N ARG A 44 12.15 9.27 -9.48
CA ARG A 44 11.64 9.80 -10.76
C ARG A 44 10.50 8.95 -11.34
N GLN A 45 10.69 7.63 -11.41
CA GLN A 45 9.66 6.71 -11.92
C GLN A 45 8.41 6.72 -11.03
N SER A 46 8.58 6.81 -9.70
CA SER A 46 7.46 6.98 -8.75
C SER A 46 6.65 8.24 -9.00
N GLN A 47 7.32 9.36 -9.29
CA GLN A 47 6.65 10.62 -9.62
C GLN A 47 5.93 10.55 -10.98
N GLU A 48 6.57 10.00 -12.01
CA GLU A 48 5.99 9.85 -13.35
C GLU A 48 4.73 8.97 -13.34
N ILE A 49 4.78 7.83 -12.64
CA ILE A 49 3.63 6.92 -12.52
C ILE A 49 2.53 7.54 -11.66
N SER A 50 2.87 8.21 -10.56
CA SER A 50 1.87 8.92 -9.74
C SER A 50 1.14 9.99 -10.53
N ALA A 51 1.87 10.78 -11.33
CA ALA A 51 1.30 11.80 -12.21
C ALA A 51 0.43 11.19 -13.31
N TYR A 52 0.85 10.06 -13.90
CA TYR A 52 0.04 9.32 -14.88
C TYR A 52 -1.34 8.98 -14.29
N PHE A 53 -1.39 8.39 -13.09
CA PHE A 53 -2.64 7.98 -12.46
C PHE A 53 -3.57 9.13 -12.06
N GLN A 54 -3.01 10.27 -11.70
CA GLN A 54 -3.79 11.50 -11.49
C GLN A 54 -4.40 12.01 -12.80
N ASN A 55 -3.66 11.92 -13.92
CA ASN A 55 -4.08 12.46 -15.20
C ASN A 55 -5.06 11.57 -15.98
N VAL A 56 -5.00 10.24 -15.86
CA VAL A 56 -5.90 9.34 -16.60
C VAL A 56 -7.32 9.25 -16.02
N GLY A 57 -7.62 10.00 -14.95
CA GLY A 57 -8.96 9.99 -14.34
C GLY A 57 -9.36 8.62 -13.76
N LEU A 58 -8.38 7.77 -13.44
CA LEU A 58 -8.60 6.44 -12.88
C LEU A 58 -9.46 6.52 -11.62
N ILE A 59 -9.11 7.46 -10.72
CA ILE A 59 -9.79 7.63 -9.44
C ILE A 59 -11.25 8.07 -9.61
N PRO A 60 -11.58 9.16 -10.35
CA PRO A 60 -12.97 9.50 -10.66
C PRO A 60 -13.78 8.35 -11.29
N GLY A 61 -13.16 7.57 -12.18
CA GLY A 61 -13.81 6.41 -12.80
C GLY A 61 -14.14 5.31 -11.78
N MET A 62 -13.21 5.04 -10.87
CA MET A 62 -13.39 4.07 -9.78
C MET A 62 -14.44 4.52 -8.78
N GLU A 63 -14.41 5.78 -8.34
CA GLU A 63 -15.40 6.34 -7.42
C GLU A 63 -16.83 6.24 -8.00
N LYS A 64 -16.98 6.57 -9.28
CA LYS A 64 -18.27 6.44 -10.00
C LYS A 64 -18.75 4.99 -10.05
N TRP A 65 -17.85 4.04 -10.30
CA TRP A 65 -18.20 2.62 -10.39
C TRP A 65 -18.53 2.01 -9.02
N LEU A 66 -17.76 2.35 -7.99
CA LEU A 66 -17.89 1.82 -6.63
C LEU A 66 -18.98 2.53 -5.81
N GLY A 67 -19.40 3.73 -6.21
CA GLY A 67 -20.35 4.54 -5.44
C GLY A 67 -19.77 5.08 -4.13
N VAL A 68 -18.44 5.18 -4.01
CA VAL A 68 -17.73 5.68 -2.83
C VAL A 68 -16.74 6.76 -3.22
N THR A 69 -16.40 7.64 -2.28
CA THR A 69 -15.30 8.59 -2.43
C THR A 69 -13.99 7.95 -1.96
N ILE A 70 -12.95 8.02 -2.78
CA ILE A 70 -11.61 7.54 -2.47
C ILE A 70 -10.77 8.78 -2.14
N GLU A 71 -10.64 9.08 -0.86
CA GLU A 71 -9.86 10.23 -0.43
C GLU A 71 -8.35 9.94 -0.53
N ASN A 72 -7.62 10.84 -1.20
CA ASN A 72 -6.16 10.84 -1.28
C ASN A 72 -5.52 9.49 -1.68
N PRO A 73 -5.88 8.90 -2.83
CA PRO A 73 -5.23 7.68 -3.29
C PRO A 73 -3.75 7.93 -3.53
N ARG A 74 -2.90 7.06 -2.98
CA ARG A 74 -1.45 7.13 -3.15
C ARG A 74 -0.92 5.86 -3.78
N VAL A 75 -0.13 6.03 -4.84
CA VAL A 75 0.63 4.93 -5.42
C VAL A 75 2.04 5.01 -4.86
N ILE A 76 2.47 3.97 -4.16
CA ILE A 76 3.85 3.83 -3.68
C ILE A 76 4.52 2.80 -4.56
N LEU A 77 5.57 3.20 -5.28
CA LEU A 77 6.42 2.24 -5.97
C LEU A 77 7.54 1.83 -5.03
N ALA A 78 7.48 0.60 -4.56
CA ALA A 78 8.50 0.03 -3.73
C ALA A 78 9.65 -0.48 -4.62
N PRO A 79 10.90 -0.06 -4.40
CA PRO A 79 12.08 -0.59 -5.10
C PRO A 79 12.45 -2.01 -4.63
N LEU A 80 11.46 -2.78 -4.20
CA LEU A 80 11.57 -4.18 -3.81
C LEU A 80 11.20 -5.02 -5.02
N LEU A 81 12.14 -5.87 -5.45
CA LEU A 81 11.88 -6.93 -6.42
C LEU A 81 10.89 -7.92 -5.81
N ARG A 82 9.60 -7.70 -6.08
CA ARG A 82 8.53 -8.62 -5.70
C ARG A 82 8.08 -9.50 -6.86
N GLY A 83 8.54 -9.22 -8.09
CA GLY A 83 7.96 -9.83 -9.28
C GLY A 83 6.60 -9.22 -9.60
N LYS A 84 5.60 -10.04 -9.94
CA LYS A 84 4.23 -9.56 -10.21
C LYS A 84 3.45 -9.41 -8.91
N GLY A 85 2.91 -8.22 -8.65
CA GLY A 85 1.94 -8.01 -7.58
C GLY A 85 2.11 -6.68 -6.83
N GLY A 86 1.20 -6.42 -5.91
CA GLY A 86 1.18 -5.23 -5.09
C GLY A 86 0.63 -5.51 -3.70
N TYR A 87 0.34 -4.43 -2.97
CA TYR A 87 -0.32 -4.49 -1.69
C TYR A 87 -1.18 -3.25 -1.50
N GLY A 88 -2.50 -3.46 -1.46
CA GLY A 88 -3.50 -2.47 -1.11
C GLY A 88 -3.63 -2.32 0.40
N VAL A 89 -3.39 -1.12 0.93
CA VAL A 89 -3.54 -0.82 2.36
C VAL A 89 -4.51 0.32 2.57
N PRO A 90 -5.63 0.07 3.27
CA PRO A 90 -6.39 1.16 3.83
C PRO A 90 -5.71 1.68 5.11
N VAL A 91 -5.51 2.99 5.19
CA VAL A 91 -5.10 3.65 6.43
C VAL A 91 -6.22 4.58 6.85
N ASN A 92 -6.81 4.30 8.02
CA ASN A 92 -7.75 5.19 8.66
C ASN A 92 -6.96 6.19 9.52
N ALA A 93 -6.91 7.44 9.09
CA ALA A 93 -6.33 8.54 9.87
C ALA A 93 -7.43 9.58 10.06
N ASP A 94 -7.80 9.84 11.32
CA ASP A 94 -8.77 10.88 11.70
C ASP A 94 -10.14 10.78 10.99
N GLY A 95 -10.63 9.56 10.77
CA GLY A 95 -11.92 9.31 10.12
C GLY A 95 -11.88 9.42 8.59
N LYS A 96 -10.70 9.58 8.00
CA LYS A 96 -10.47 9.58 6.56
C LYS A 96 -9.78 8.31 6.14
N ILE A 97 -10.30 7.66 5.10
CA ILE A 97 -9.71 6.45 4.52
C ILE A 97 -8.76 6.88 3.42
N ALA A 98 -7.46 6.86 3.72
CA ALA A 98 -6.42 6.96 2.71
C ALA A 98 -6.15 5.56 2.14
N ASN A 99 -6.22 5.41 0.82
CA ASN A 99 -5.92 4.14 0.15
C ASN A 99 -4.54 4.17 -0.50
N TYR A 100 -3.69 3.24 -0.10
CA TYR A 100 -2.34 3.09 -0.61
C TYR A 100 -2.27 1.85 -1.51
N ALA A 101 -1.91 2.05 -2.77
CA ALA A 101 -1.52 0.96 -3.67
C ALA A 101 0.00 0.89 -3.70
N ILE A 102 0.57 -0.14 -3.08
CA ILE A 102 2.01 -0.37 -3.09
C ILE A 102 2.34 -1.35 -4.21
N ALA A 103 3.08 -0.93 -5.23
CA ALA A 103 3.52 -1.79 -6.32
C ALA A 103 5.03 -2.07 -6.23
N GLY A 104 5.43 -3.34 -6.33
CA GLY A 104 6.84 -3.72 -6.38
C GLY A 104 7.41 -3.65 -7.79
N ALA A 105 8.73 -3.58 -7.91
CA ALA A 105 9.39 -3.69 -9.21
C ALA A 105 9.25 -5.11 -9.76
N GLN A 106 8.86 -5.22 -11.03
CA GLN A 106 8.77 -6.50 -11.74
C GLN A 106 10.13 -6.98 -12.21
N ALA A 107 10.99 -6.03 -12.60
CA ALA A 107 12.36 -6.30 -13.02
C ALA A 107 13.27 -5.12 -12.72
N VAL A 108 14.58 -5.36 -12.85
CA VAL A 108 15.60 -4.31 -12.91
C VAL A 108 16.22 -4.34 -14.30
N THR A 109 16.17 -3.20 -14.99
CA THR A 109 16.75 -3.04 -16.33
C THR A 109 17.89 -2.03 -16.26
N GLY A 110 19.13 -2.52 -16.24
CA GLY A 110 20.30 -1.68 -16.02
C GLY A 110 20.32 -1.09 -14.60
N LYS A 111 20.20 0.24 -14.49
CA LYS A 111 20.13 0.96 -13.20
C LYS A 111 18.70 1.35 -12.81
N ASP A 112 17.72 1.01 -13.64
CA ASP A 112 16.33 1.42 -13.49
C ASP A 112 15.44 0.27 -13.04
N PHE A 113 14.42 0.60 -12.25
CA PHE A 113 13.35 -0.35 -11.90
C PHE A 113 12.30 -0.35 -13.00
N TYR A 114 11.93 -1.54 -13.45
CA TYR A 114 10.80 -1.74 -14.34
C TYR A 114 9.60 -2.22 -13.54
N PHE A 115 8.57 -1.37 -13.46
CA PHE A 115 7.33 -1.66 -12.74
C PHE A 115 6.25 -2.29 -13.63
N GLY A 116 6.42 -2.25 -14.95
CA GLY A 116 5.42 -2.67 -15.94
C GLY A 116 5.13 -1.57 -16.95
N ASP A 117 4.45 -1.93 -18.04
CA ASP A 117 3.88 -0.94 -18.95
C ASP A 117 2.68 -0.22 -18.31
N ALA A 118 2.23 0.87 -18.95
CA ALA A 118 1.14 1.70 -18.43
C ALA A 118 -0.15 0.92 -18.18
N TRP A 119 -0.47 -0.07 -19.03
CA TRP A 119 -1.67 -0.88 -18.92
C TRP A 119 -1.59 -1.86 -17.75
N SER A 120 -0.46 -2.55 -17.62
CA SER A 120 -0.17 -3.48 -16.53
C SER A 120 -0.19 -2.76 -15.18
N MET A 121 0.41 -1.56 -15.12
CA MET A 121 0.36 -0.71 -13.93
C MET A 121 -1.06 -0.23 -13.65
N HIS A 122 -1.85 0.09 -14.69
CA HIS A 122 -3.24 0.49 -14.52
C HIS A 122 -4.07 -0.60 -13.87
N ILE A 123 -3.96 -1.84 -14.36
CA ILE A 123 -4.63 -2.99 -13.76
C ILE A 123 -4.18 -3.19 -12.32
N LEU A 124 -2.87 -3.19 -12.08
CA LEU A 124 -2.32 -3.45 -10.75
C LEU A 124 -2.75 -2.40 -9.72
N VAL A 125 -2.59 -1.12 -10.04
CA VAL A 125 -2.97 -0.03 -9.12
C VAL A 125 -4.48 -0.06 -8.84
N THR A 126 -5.30 -0.28 -9.87
CA THR A 126 -6.75 -0.42 -9.69
C THR A 126 -7.06 -1.59 -8.76
N HIS A 127 -6.44 -2.75 -8.99
CA HIS A 127 -6.62 -3.94 -8.17
C HIS A 127 -6.29 -3.68 -6.70
N GLU A 128 -5.15 -3.04 -6.41
CA GLU A 128 -4.72 -2.77 -5.04
C GLU A 128 -5.57 -1.69 -4.35
N ILE A 129 -6.04 -0.66 -5.08
CA ILE A 129 -6.96 0.33 -4.51
C ILE A 129 -8.30 -0.32 -4.16
N ILE A 130 -8.81 -1.22 -5.02
CA ILE A 130 -10.05 -1.95 -4.74
C ILE A 130 -9.91 -2.75 -3.45
N HIS A 131 -8.80 -3.46 -3.23
CA HIS A 131 -8.58 -4.16 -1.95
C HIS A 131 -8.71 -3.25 -0.74
N GLY A 132 -8.12 -2.05 -0.79
CA GLY A 132 -8.23 -1.08 0.30
C GLY A 132 -9.68 -0.59 0.53
N VAL A 133 -10.43 -0.37 -0.54
CA VAL A 133 -11.85 0.02 -0.43
C VAL A 133 -12.71 -1.13 0.11
N LEU A 134 -12.53 -2.34 -0.42
CA LEU A 134 -13.33 -3.51 -0.05
C LEU A 134 -13.08 -3.97 1.38
N ALA A 135 -11.82 -3.91 1.83
CA ALA A 135 -11.47 -4.26 3.21
C ALA A 135 -12.20 -3.40 4.24
N ASN A 136 -12.58 -2.16 3.89
CA ASN A 136 -13.29 -1.24 4.77
C ASN A 136 -14.81 -1.17 4.55
N ASN A 137 -15.30 -1.59 3.38
CA ASN A 137 -16.70 -1.43 2.98
C ASN A 137 -17.37 -2.75 2.61
N TYR A 138 -16.86 -3.87 3.13
CA TYR A 138 -17.32 -5.21 2.75
C TYR A 138 -18.84 -5.38 2.87
N GLU A 139 -19.44 -4.90 3.95
CA GLU A 139 -20.90 -4.91 4.18
C GLU A 139 -21.67 -4.04 3.18
N GLU A 140 -21.19 -2.84 2.89
CA GLU A 140 -21.83 -1.90 1.95
C GLU A 140 -21.73 -2.40 0.51
N LEU A 141 -20.61 -3.05 0.15
CA LEU A 141 -20.42 -3.67 -1.15
C LEU A 141 -21.32 -4.89 -1.33
N TRP A 142 -21.44 -5.75 -0.29
CA TRP A 142 -22.39 -6.85 -0.31
C TRP A 142 -23.83 -6.38 -0.40
N ARG A 143 -24.17 -5.26 0.23
CA ARG A 143 -25.49 -4.61 0.09
C ARG A 143 -25.75 -4.15 -1.35
N LEU A 144 -24.76 -3.55 -2.02
CA LEU A 144 -24.87 -3.08 -3.41
C LEU A 144 -24.96 -4.23 -4.43
N LEU A 145 -24.18 -5.29 -4.25
CA LEU A 145 -24.15 -6.45 -5.15
C LEU A 145 -25.43 -7.30 -5.12
N ASN A 146 -26.20 -7.22 -4.03
CA ASN A 146 -27.46 -7.96 -3.86
C ASN A 146 -28.71 -7.11 -4.16
N GLN A 147 -28.54 -5.91 -4.71
CA GLN A 147 -29.65 -5.02 -5.13
C GLN A 147 -29.99 -5.13 -6.64
N THR A 148 -29.31 -6.00 -7.37
CA THR A 148 -29.64 -6.43 -8.74
C THR A 148 -30.35 -7.77 -8.74
#